data_AF-A0A026WKP0-F1
#
_entry.id   AF-A0A026WKP0-F1
#
_cell.length_a   1.000
_cell.length_b   1.000
_cell.length_c   1.000
_cell.angle_alpha   90.00
_cell.angle_beta   90.00
_cell.angle_gamma   90.00
#
_symmetry.space_group_name_H-M   'P 1'
#
loop_
_entity.id
_entity.type
_entity.pdbx_description
1 polymer ?
#
loop_
_entity_poly.entity_id
_entity_poly.type
_entity_poly.pdbx_seq_one_letter_code
_entity_poly.pdbx_strand_id
1 'polypeptide(L)'
;MFDEIRYELDGVEIDRNKNVGITSTLKNYAMLSPDRALILTNAGWDIAYQRVVEGDFNFCVPLNMLLGFCEDYKHVVINARHELILIRSRNDNNCV
;
A
#
# COMPACT_ATOMS: atom_id res chain seq x y z
N MET A 1 3.53 9.29 -4.52
CA MET A 1 3.45 8.27 -5.58
C MET A 1 2.02 8.23 -6.10
N PHE A 2 1.07 7.79 -5.28
CA PHE A 2 -0.35 7.85 -5.62
C PHE A 2 -1.09 8.82 -4.72
N ASP A 3 -1.94 9.63 -5.34
CA ASP A 3 -2.91 10.48 -4.65
C ASP A 3 -4.09 9.65 -4.14
N GLU A 4 -4.44 8.61 -4.90
CA GLU A 4 -5.55 7.72 -4.62
C GLU A 4 -5.24 6.29 -5.06
N ILE A 5 -5.69 5.35 -4.23
CA ILE A 5 -5.87 3.95 -4.55
C ILE A 5 -7.33 3.60 -4.28
N ARG A 6 -7.97 2.91 -5.21
CA ARG A 6 -9.36 2.47 -5.08
C ARG A 6 -9.49 1.05 -5.58
N TYR A 7 -10.19 0.23 -4.80
CA TYR A 7 -10.48 -1.14 -5.14
C TYR A 7 -11.98 -1.30 -5.37
N GLU A 8 -12.34 -1.87 -6.51
CA GLU A 8 -13.72 -2.11 -6.92
C GLU A 8 -13.96 -3.60 -7.22
N LEU A 9 -15.16 -4.08 -6.90
CA LEU A 9 -15.68 -5.38 -7.28
C LEU A 9 -16.97 -5.18 -8.08
N ASP A 10 -17.00 -5.68 -9.32
CA ASP A 10 -18.15 -5.54 -10.23
C ASP A 10 -18.64 -4.10 -10.38
N GLY A 11 -17.70 -3.14 -10.42
CA GLY A 11 -17.98 -1.71 -10.52
C GLY A 11 -18.46 -1.04 -9.22
N VAL A 12 -18.45 -1.76 -8.09
CA VAL A 12 -18.76 -1.22 -6.76
C VAL A 12 -17.47 -0.92 -6.01
N GLU A 13 -17.29 0.32 -5.56
CA GLU A 13 -16.19 0.73 -4.68
C GLU A 13 -16.28 -0.05 -3.35
N ILE A 14 -15.26 -0.87 -3.10
CA ILE A 14 -15.11 -1.64 -1.87
C ILE A 14 -14.28 -0.87 -0.85
N ASP A 15 -13.22 -0.23 -1.33
CA ASP A 15 -12.32 0.56 -0.49
C ASP A 15 -11.59 1.63 -1.30
N ARG A 16 -11.26 2.73 -0.64
CA ARG A 16 -10.58 3.88 -1.21
C ARG A 16 -9.72 4.56 -0.15
N ASN A 17 -8.47 4.82 -0.52
CA ASN A 17 -7.54 5.58 0.32
C ASN A 17 -6.92 6.73 -0.48
N LYS A 18 -6.74 7.88 0.18
CA LYS A 18 -6.11 9.08 -0.38
C LYS A 18 -4.80 9.40 0.34
N ASN A 19 -3.93 10.15 -0.34
CA ASN A 19 -2.58 10.45 0.16
C ASN A 19 -1.83 9.18 0.56
N VAL A 20 -1.90 8.18 -0.32
CA VAL A 20 -1.67 6.76 -0.02
C VAL A 20 -0.34 6.52 0.71
N GLY A 21 0.74 7.18 0.27
CA GLY A 21 2.04 7.08 0.93
C GLY A 21 2.02 7.61 2.37
N ILE A 22 1.49 8.82 2.59
CA ILE A 22 1.46 9.46 3.91
C ILE A 22 0.57 8.67 4.88
N THR A 23 -0.64 8.31 4.45
CA THR A 23 -1.62 7.64 5.34
C THR A 23 -1.18 6.23 5.70
N SER A 24 -0.67 5.46 4.73
CA SER A 24 -0.14 4.12 4.99
C SER A 24 1.10 4.16 5.88
N THR A 25 2.04 5.08 5.64
CA THR A 25 3.23 5.25 6.50
C THR A 25 2.84 5.60 7.93
N LEU A 26 1.91 6.55 8.13
CA LEU A 26 1.47 6.91 9.48
C LEU A 26 0.79 5.72 10.19
N LYS A 27 -0.09 5.01 9.48
CA LYS A 27 -0.78 3.82 10.00
C LYS A 27 0.21 2.73 10.41
N ASN A 28 1.12 2.38 9.51
CA ASN A 28 2.12 1.34 9.77
C ASN A 28 3.05 1.77 10.91
N TYR A 29 3.50 3.02 10.94
CA TYR A 29 4.33 3.50 12.06
C TYR A 29 3.66 3.32 13.43
N ALA A 30 2.35 3.55 13.52
CA ALA A 30 1.61 3.45 14.77
C ALA A 30 1.18 2.01 15.15
N MET A 31 0.92 1.15 14.16
CA MET A 31 0.19 -0.10 14.38
C MET A 31 0.99 -1.36 14.05
N LEU A 32 2.14 -1.25 13.38
CA LEU A 32 2.87 -2.42 12.92
C LEU A 32 3.60 -3.11 14.07
N SER A 33 3.40 -4.42 14.21
CA SER A 33 4.20 -5.22 15.15
C SER A 33 5.64 -5.38 14.63
N PRO A 34 6.63 -5.62 15.51
CA PRO A 34 8.02 -5.85 15.10
C PRO A 34 8.17 -6.98 14.07
N ASP A 35 7.43 -8.08 14.24
CA ASP A 35 7.46 -9.22 13.30
C ASP A 35 6.94 -8.83 11.90
N ARG A 36 5.88 -8.00 11.86
CA ARG A 36 5.34 -7.49 10.60
C ARG A 36 6.31 -6.52 9.93
N ALA A 37 7.06 -5.72 10.69
CA ALA A 37 8.05 -4.79 10.15
C ALA A 37 9.13 -5.53 9.34
N LEU A 38 9.62 -6.66 9.87
CA LEU A 38 10.62 -7.47 9.19
C LEU A 38 10.13 -8.00 7.83
N ILE A 39 8.86 -8.40 7.74
CA ILE A 39 8.26 -8.91 6.50
C ILE A 39 8.12 -7.80 5.44
N LEU A 40 7.97 -6.55 5.88
CA LEU A 40 7.77 -5.40 5.00
C LEU A 40 9.06 -4.76 4.48
N THR A 41 10.23 -5.36 4.76
CA THR A 41 11.51 -4.87 4.24
C THR A 41 11.50 -4.74 2.70
N ASN A 42 10.88 -5.70 1.99
CA ASN A 42 10.77 -5.65 0.52
C ASN A 42 9.75 -4.61 0.00
N ALA A 43 8.94 -4.03 0.89
CA ALA A 43 8.08 -2.89 0.60
C ALA A 43 8.80 -1.55 0.88
N GLY A 44 10.10 -1.59 1.23
CA GLY A 44 10.86 -0.41 1.62
C GLY A 44 10.70 -0.02 3.09
N TRP A 45 10.04 -0.84 3.92
CA TRP A 45 9.87 -0.58 5.35
C TRP A 45 11.12 -1.04 6.14
N ASP A 46 12.25 -0.39 5.86
CA ASP A 46 13.52 -0.61 6.57
C ASP A 46 13.84 0.60 7.46
N ILE A 47 13.61 0.44 8.76
CA ILE A 47 13.85 1.49 9.78
C ILE A 47 15.34 1.56 10.17
N ALA A 48 16.13 0.51 9.88
CA ALA A 48 17.49 0.35 10.39
C ALA A 48 18.58 0.66 9.35
N TYR A 49 18.33 0.40 8.06
CA TYR A 49 19.34 0.54 7.00
C TYR A 49 18.78 1.23 5.75
N GLN A 50 18.85 2.56 5.72
CA GLN A 50 18.66 3.31 4.48
C GLN A 50 19.94 3.33 3.64
N ARG A 51 20.11 2.32 2.79
CA ARG A 51 21.09 2.38 1.70
C ARG A 51 20.43 2.98 0.48
N VAL A 52 20.71 4.25 0.20
CA VAL A 52 20.41 4.85 -1.10
C VAL A 52 21.43 4.28 -2.08
N VAL A 53 20.98 3.36 -2.93
CA VAL A 53 21.76 2.85 -4.06
C VAL A 53 21.22 3.54 -5.29
N GLU A 54 22.07 4.27 -6.01
CA GLU A 54 21.68 4.84 -7.31
C GLU A 54 21.43 3.70 -8.31
N GLY A 55 20.31 3.78 -9.03
CA GLY A 55 19.93 2.82 -10.06
C GLY A 55 18.45 2.46 -10.02
N ASP A 56 18.10 1.48 -10.84
CA ASP A 56 16.75 0.93 -10.88
C ASP A 56 16.51 0.00 -9.69
N PHE A 57 15.31 0.07 -9.13
CA PHE A 57 14.90 -0.78 -8.02
C PHE A 57 13.51 -1.36 -8.27
N ASN A 58 13.24 -2.51 -7.66
CA ASN A 58 11.95 -3.15 -7.63
C ASN A 58 11.57 -3.43 -6.18
N PHE A 59 10.28 -3.32 -5.87
CA PHE A 59 9.75 -3.55 -4.54
C PHE A 59 8.35 -4.16 -4.66
N CYS A 60 7.87 -4.81 -3.61
CA CYS A 60 6.52 -5.36 -3.56
C CYS A 60 5.80 -4.82 -2.33
N VAL A 61 4.70 -4.10 -2.55
CA VAL A 61 3.88 -3.54 -1.47
C VAL A 61 2.63 -4.39 -1.31
N PRO A 62 2.43 -5.04 -0.16
CA PRO A 62 1.18 -5.73 0.16
C PRO A 62 -0.01 -4.76 0.16
N LEU A 63 -1.11 -5.15 -0.50
CA LEU A 63 -2.32 -4.31 -0.58
C LEU A 63 -2.95 -4.00 0.78
N ASN A 64 -2.76 -4.86 1.77
CA ASN A 64 -3.24 -4.63 3.14
C ASN A 64 -2.54 -3.45 3.82
N MET A 65 -1.35 -3.02 3.37
CA MET A 65 -0.76 -1.78 3.85
C MET A 65 -1.50 -0.52 3.34
N LEU A 66 -2.22 -0.65 2.23
CA LEU A 66 -2.75 0.47 1.46
C LEU A 66 -4.28 0.58 1.57
N LEU A 67 -4.95 -0.57 1.71
CA LEU A 67 -6.40 -0.73 1.72
C LEU A 67 -6.81 -1.51 2.98
N GLY A 68 -7.77 -0.97 3.74
CA GLY A 68 -8.33 -1.61 4.92
C GLY A 68 -9.09 -2.90 4.59
N PHE A 69 -9.78 -2.97 3.45
CA PHE A 69 -10.45 -4.21 3.00
C PHE A 69 -9.49 -5.40 2.98
N CYS A 70 -8.26 -5.18 2.52
CA CYS A 70 -7.25 -6.23 2.40
C CYS A 70 -6.62 -6.65 3.74
N GLU A 71 -6.86 -5.92 4.84
CA GLU A 71 -6.41 -6.33 6.18
C GLU A 71 -7.35 -7.37 6.79
N ASP A 72 -8.64 -7.09 6.71
CA ASP A 72 -9.66 -7.77 7.50
C ASP A 72 -10.39 -8.87 6.72
N TYR A 73 -10.56 -8.70 5.41
CA TYR A 73 -11.30 -9.67 4.61
C TYR A 73 -10.50 -10.95 4.40
N LYS A 74 -11.02 -12.07 4.94
CA LYS A 74 -10.35 -13.40 4.89
C LYS A 74 -10.95 -14.38 3.89
N HIS A 75 -12.05 -14.02 3.23
CA HIS A 75 -12.75 -14.95 2.33
C HIS A 75 -12.22 -14.83 0.90
N VAL A 76 -12.45 -15.88 0.12
CA VAL A 76 -12.10 -15.89 -1.30
C VAL A 76 -13.27 -15.30 -2.09
N VAL A 77 -13.01 -14.27 -2.88
CA VAL A 77 -13.94 -13.77 -3.90
C VAL A 77 -13.53 -14.37 -5.25
N ILE A 78 -14.46 -15.06 -5.90
CA ILE A 78 -14.30 -15.62 -7.24
C ILE A 78 -15.46 -15.17 -8.11
N ASN A 79 -15.29 -15.24 -9.42
CA ASN A 79 -16.32 -14.88 -10.40
C ASN A 79 -16.82 -13.42 -10.26
N ALA A 80 -15.96 -12.53 -9.77
CA ALA A 80 -16.18 -11.09 -9.74
C ALA A 80 -15.08 -10.40 -10.54
N ARG A 81 -15.40 -9.26 -11.15
CA ARG A 81 -14.40 -8.39 -11.80
C ARG A 81 -13.71 -7.58 -10.72
N HIS A 82 -12.41 -7.79 -10.56
CA HIS A 82 -11.54 -7.03 -9.66
C HIS A 82 -10.90 -5.87 -10.40
N GLU A 83 -11.07 -4.65 -9.88
CA GLU A 83 -10.42 -3.45 -10.45
C GLU A 83 -9.63 -2.73 -9.37
N LEU A 84 -8.37 -2.46 -9.66
CA LEU A 84 -7.51 -1.63 -8.84
C LEU A 84 -7.18 -0.36 -9.63
N ILE A 85 -7.72 0.76 -9.17
CA ILE A 85 -7.52 2.07 -9.75
C ILE A 85 -6.44 2.81 -8.96
N LEU A 86 -5.44 3.31 -9.67
CA LEU A 86 -4.34 4.09 -9.11
C LEU A 86 -4.30 5.46 -9.78
N ILE A 87 -4.43 6.52 -8.98
CA ILE A 87 -4.30 7.90 -9.47
C ILE A 87 -2.96 8.43 -9.00
N ARG A 88 -2.05 8.73 -9.94
CA ARG A 88 -0.76 9.34 -9.62
C ARG A 88 -0.96 10.76 -9.08
N SER A 89 -0.23 11.11 -8.02
CA SER A 89 -0.21 12.50 -7.55
C SER A 89 0.58 13.40 -8.51
N ARG A 90 0.29 14.70 -8.50
CA ARG A 90 0.91 15.69 -9.40
C ARG A 90 2.40 15.91 -9.11
N ASN A 91 2.83 15.56 -7.90
CA ASN A 91 4.20 15.63 -7.44
C ASN A 91 4.51 14.43 -6.53
N ASP A 92 5.74 14.37 -6.04
CA ASP A 92 6.24 13.25 -5.26
C ASP A 92 6.09 13.45 -3.74
N ASN A 93 5.31 14.43 -3.28
CA ASN A 93 5.08 14.67 -1.84
C ASN A 93 4.40 13.47 -1.14
N ASN A 94 3.66 12.66 -1.90
CA ASN A 94 3.04 11.42 -1.44
C ASN A 94 3.96 10.18 -1.59
N CYS A 95 5.28 10.35 -1.75
CA CYS A 95 6.31 9.30 -1.85
C CYS A 95 7.18 9.26 -0.56
N VAL A 96 6.56 9.10 0.62
CA VAL A 96 7.27 9.08 1.91
C VAL A 96 8.13 7.84 2.05
#